data_AF-A0A7W1LP93-F1
#
_entry.id   AF-A0A7W1LP93-F1
#
_cell.length_a   1.000
_cell.length_b   1.000
_cell.length_c   1.000
_cell.angle_alpha   90.00
_cell.angle_beta   90.00
_cell.angle_gamma   90.00
#
_symmetry.space_group_name_H-M   'P 1'
#
loop_
_entity.id
_entity.type
_entity.pdbx_description
1 polymer ?
#
loop_
_entity_poly.entity_id
_entity_poly.type
_entity_poly.pdbx_seq_one_letter_code
_entity_poly.pdbx_strand_id
1 'polypeptide(L)'
;MSPPQRGRNTNRRPAQRRPTPPRRTPDPARRIAFDLLAAIRERGAYANLTLPGLLDQADLDERDAALATELGYGTVRWQGTLDAILSRCLDRPLSELDPPVLDVLRLGAYQVLHTRIPSYAAVAATVNLAGSVVGEGPARLVNAVLRKVSRRDFDGWIATLAPTVGLNENADDGHVDFAELALRHAHPEWIVRAIAEGLGPEALGSNPAELSEALAANNQRPVVHLVARRTSRDELARQVDGEPGPWSPYAVRIPGGGSPHSFAEIRDGRAGVQDEGSQLMAL
;
A
#
# COMPACT_ATOMS: atom_id res chain seq x y z
N MET A 1 16.94 82.94 13.91
CA MET A 1 15.89 82.17 13.22
C MET A 1 16.30 80.70 13.27
N SER A 2 15.76 79.93 14.21
CA SER A 2 16.01 78.49 14.37
C SER A 2 14.76 77.72 13.91
N PRO A 3 14.88 76.63 13.15
CA PRO A 3 13.71 75.87 12.71
C PRO A 3 13.21 74.92 13.83
N PRO A 4 11.92 74.57 13.87
CA PRO A 4 11.39 73.69 14.89
C PRO A 4 11.73 72.21 14.59
N GLN A 5 12.12 71.47 15.63
CA GLN A 5 12.32 70.02 15.58
C GLN A 5 10.98 69.29 15.42
N ARG A 6 10.84 68.52 14.33
CA ARG A 6 9.75 67.53 14.18
C ARG A 6 10.06 66.31 15.06
N GLY A 7 9.26 66.11 16.10
CA GLY A 7 9.23 64.88 16.87
C GLY A 7 8.84 63.68 15.99
N ARG A 8 9.74 62.71 15.84
CA ARG A 8 9.45 61.40 15.26
C ARG A 8 8.72 60.56 16.31
N ASN A 9 7.42 60.38 16.13
CA ASN A 9 6.61 59.47 16.94
C ASN A 9 6.88 58.02 16.49
N THR A 10 7.82 57.33 17.13
CA THR A 10 8.10 55.90 16.88
C THR A 10 7.24 55.03 17.79
N ASN A 11 5.96 54.88 17.46
CA ASN A 11 5.08 53.92 18.12
C ASN A 11 4.82 52.73 17.17
N ARG A 12 5.85 51.91 16.92
CA ARG A 12 5.68 50.61 16.24
C ARG A 12 5.34 49.56 17.29
N ARG A 13 4.06 49.22 17.39
CA ARG A 13 3.58 48.06 18.16
C ARG A 13 4.30 46.79 17.66
N PRO A 14 4.76 45.91 18.55
CA PRO A 14 5.34 44.63 18.14
C PRO A 14 4.27 43.81 17.41
N ALA A 15 4.64 43.28 16.23
CA ALA A 15 3.76 42.42 15.45
C ALA A 15 3.37 41.21 16.30
N GLN A 16 2.07 41.08 16.59
CA GLN A 16 1.51 39.91 17.28
C GLN A 16 1.84 38.68 16.44
N ARG A 17 2.70 37.81 16.99
CA ARG A 17 2.94 36.47 16.45
C ARG A 17 1.59 35.76 16.38
N ARG A 18 1.13 35.47 15.16
CA ARG A 18 -0.05 34.61 14.95
C ARG A 18 0.18 33.29 15.69
N PRO A 19 -0.80 32.78 16.43
CA PRO A 19 -0.69 31.48 17.08
C PRO A 19 -0.43 30.42 16.02
N THR A 20 0.61 29.61 16.24
CA THR A 20 0.89 28.43 15.41
C THR A 20 -0.35 27.52 15.47
N PRO A 21 -0.91 27.10 14.33
CA PRO A 21 -2.05 26.19 14.35
C PRO A 21 -1.69 24.93 15.15
N PRO A 22 -2.64 24.36 15.91
CA PRO A 22 -2.39 23.14 16.66
C PRO A 22 -1.87 22.05 15.73
N ARG A 23 -0.80 21.35 16.15
CA ARG A 23 -0.30 20.16 15.44
C ARG A 23 -1.48 19.20 15.29
N ARG A 24 -1.92 18.97 14.07
CA ARG A 24 -3.02 18.05 13.79
C ARG A 24 -2.49 16.66 14.12
N THR A 25 -3.08 15.99 15.09
CA THR A 25 -2.75 14.58 15.36
C THR A 25 -2.89 13.79 14.06
N PRO A 26 -1.91 12.96 13.68
CA PRO A 26 -2.03 12.11 12.51
C PRO A 26 -3.25 11.21 12.67
N ASP A 27 -3.90 10.96 11.55
CA ASP A 27 -4.91 9.91 11.44
C ASP A 27 -4.31 8.57 11.93
N PRO A 28 -4.99 7.87 12.85
CA PRO A 28 -4.41 6.71 13.53
C PRO A 28 -4.18 5.54 12.56
N ALA A 29 -5.03 5.38 11.53
CA ALA A 29 -4.85 4.35 10.51
C ALA A 29 -3.53 4.51 9.74
N ARG A 30 -3.21 5.74 9.30
CA ARG A 30 -1.93 6.05 8.66
C ARG A 30 -0.73 5.91 9.58
N ARG A 31 -0.90 6.20 10.87
CA ARG A 31 0.15 5.99 11.86
C ARG A 31 0.49 4.51 11.97
N ILE A 32 -0.51 3.64 12.06
CA ILE A 32 -0.29 2.18 12.11
C ILE A 32 0.34 1.65 10.84
N ALA A 33 -0.10 2.12 9.66
CA ALA A 33 0.56 1.76 8.40
C ALA A 33 2.03 2.17 8.37
N PHE A 34 2.37 3.36 8.88
CA PHE A 34 3.77 3.81 9.00
C PHE A 34 4.56 2.96 10.01
N ASP A 35 3.99 2.65 11.17
CA ASP A 35 4.64 1.83 12.20
C ASP A 35 4.90 0.40 11.67
N LEU A 36 4.02 -0.14 10.82
CA LEU A 36 4.24 -1.39 10.10
C LEU A 36 5.44 -1.31 9.15
N LEU A 37 5.53 -0.25 8.32
CA LEU A 37 6.66 -0.06 7.40
C LEU A 37 7.98 0.07 8.17
N ALA A 38 7.98 0.82 9.27
CA ALA A 38 9.13 0.96 10.15
C ALA A 38 9.55 -0.41 10.75
N ALA A 39 8.59 -1.22 11.20
CA ALA A 39 8.84 -2.56 11.73
C ALA A 39 9.48 -3.50 10.70
N ILE A 40 8.97 -3.48 9.46
CA ILE A 40 9.53 -4.27 8.35
C ILE A 40 10.96 -3.82 8.06
N ARG A 41 11.17 -2.52 7.91
CA ARG A 41 12.49 -1.92 7.61
C ARG A 41 13.52 -2.23 8.69
N GLU A 42 13.16 -2.04 9.96
CA GLU A 42 14.12 -2.10 11.07
C GLU A 42 14.38 -3.52 11.57
N ARG A 43 13.37 -4.40 11.50
CA ARG A 43 13.42 -5.74 12.10
C ARG A 43 13.26 -6.88 11.10
N GLY A 44 13.09 -6.59 9.80
CA GLY A 44 12.76 -7.61 8.81
C GLY A 44 11.44 -8.31 9.12
N ALA A 45 10.53 -7.63 9.83
CA ALA A 45 9.32 -8.23 10.34
C ALA A 45 8.37 -8.63 9.21
N TYR A 46 7.67 -9.75 9.37
CA TYR A 46 6.66 -10.17 8.40
C TYR A 46 5.38 -9.35 8.59
N ALA A 47 4.90 -8.74 7.51
CA ALA A 47 3.75 -7.83 7.57
C ALA A 47 2.50 -8.51 8.15
N ASN A 48 2.22 -9.74 7.73
CA ASN A 48 1.07 -10.54 8.15
C ASN A 48 1.11 -10.94 9.64
N LEU A 49 2.29 -10.97 10.24
CA LEU A 49 2.45 -11.27 11.68
C LEU A 49 2.47 -10.00 12.53
N THR A 50 2.89 -8.88 11.95
CA THR A 50 3.11 -7.63 12.68
C THR A 50 1.85 -6.77 12.74
N LEU A 51 1.14 -6.63 11.62
CA LEU A 51 -0.02 -5.74 11.54
C LEU A 51 -1.13 -6.09 12.55
N PRO A 52 -1.53 -7.36 12.76
CA PRO A 52 -2.58 -7.69 13.73
C PRO A 52 -2.27 -7.16 15.13
N GLY A 53 -1.03 -7.35 15.61
CA GLY A 53 -0.62 -6.85 16.92
C GLY A 53 -0.60 -5.32 17.03
N LEU A 54 -0.29 -4.60 15.93
CA LEU A 54 -0.38 -3.15 15.90
C LEU A 54 -1.83 -2.67 15.94
N LEU A 55 -2.75 -3.35 15.24
CA LEU A 55 -4.18 -3.02 15.24
C LEU A 55 -4.81 -3.26 16.61
N ASP A 56 -4.51 -4.40 17.25
CA ASP A 56 -5.03 -4.75 18.57
C ASP A 56 -4.59 -3.74 19.65
N GLN A 57 -3.37 -3.19 19.54
CA GLN A 57 -2.86 -2.18 20.48
C GLN A 57 -3.46 -0.80 20.28
N ALA A 58 -3.98 -0.50 19.09
CA ALA A 58 -4.40 0.83 18.69
C ALA A 58 -5.87 1.13 18.98
N ASP A 59 -6.67 0.13 19.37
CA ASP A 59 -8.10 0.23 19.69
C ASP A 59 -8.88 1.03 18.63
N LEU A 60 -8.65 0.68 17.35
CA LEU A 60 -9.29 1.35 16.21
C LEU A 60 -10.70 0.83 15.98
N ASP A 61 -11.56 1.71 15.48
CA ASP A 61 -12.80 1.24 14.88
C ASP A 61 -12.53 0.40 13.62
N GLU A 62 -13.53 -0.35 13.18
CA GLU A 62 -13.41 -1.26 12.03
C GLU A 62 -12.99 -0.55 10.75
N ARG A 63 -13.42 0.70 10.56
CA ARG A 63 -13.11 1.49 9.36
C ARG A 63 -11.65 1.90 9.34
N ASP A 64 -11.13 2.39 10.46
CA ASP A 64 -9.73 2.79 10.59
C ASP A 64 -8.80 1.58 10.58
N ALA A 65 -9.21 0.44 11.16
CA ALA A 65 -8.49 -0.82 11.05
C ALA A 65 -8.41 -1.32 9.60
N ALA A 66 -9.52 -1.25 8.86
CA ALA A 66 -9.56 -1.59 7.45
C ALA A 66 -8.69 -0.66 6.60
N LEU A 67 -8.68 0.64 6.89
CA LEU A 67 -7.81 1.60 6.22
C LEU A 67 -6.34 1.35 6.53
N ALA A 68 -5.98 1.12 7.79
CA ALA A 68 -4.61 0.79 8.20
C ALA A 68 -4.11 -0.48 7.48
N THR A 69 -4.97 -1.50 7.38
CA THR A 69 -4.67 -2.75 6.68
C THR A 69 -4.42 -2.53 5.19
N GLU A 70 -5.32 -1.78 4.54
CA GLU A 70 -5.15 -1.45 3.12
C GLU A 70 -3.86 -0.68 2.88
N LEU A 71 -3.60 0.35 3.67
CA LEU A 71 -2.43 1.20 3.50
C LEU A 71 -1.14 0.46 3.80
N GLY A 72 -1.10 -0.34 4.86
CA GLY A 72 0.07 -1.13 5.26
C GLY A 72 0.42 -2.17 4.21
N TYR A 73 -0.48 -3.12 3.95
CA TYR A 73 -0.22 -4.19 2.98
C TYR A 73 -0.09 -3.67 1.56
N GLY A 74 -0.90 -2.68 1.19
CA GLY A 74 -0.85 -2.07 -0.12
C GLY A 74 0.49 -1.39 -0.40
N THR A 75 1.01 -0.62 0.56
CA THR A 75 2.32 0.04 0.38
C THR A 75 3.46 -0.98 0.24
N VAL A 76 3.43 -2.06 1.03
CA VAL A 76 4.44 -3.14 0.93
C VAL A 76 4.34 -3.88 -0.39
N ARG A 77 3.12 -4.25 -0.81
CA ARG A 77 2.86 -4.96 -2.08
C ARG A 77 3.38 -4.16 -3.28
N TRP A 78 3.13 -2.87 -3.30
CA TRP A 78 3.46 -2.00 -4.43
C TRP A 78 4.83 -1.32 -4.31
N GLN A 79 5.64 -1.67 -3.30
CA GLN A 79 6.86 -0.93 -2.96
C GLN A 79 7.81 -0.73 -4.16
N GLY A 80 8.06 -1.77 -4.95
CA GLY A 80 8.96 -1.68 -6.11
C GLY A 80 8.49 -0.66 -7.16
N THR A 81 7.20 -0.70 -7.50
CA THR A 81 6.60 0.26 -8.43
C THR A 81 6.57 1.67 -7.87
N LEU A 82 6.22 1.81 -6.58
CA LEU A 82 6.21 3.11 -5.90
C LEU A 82 7.61 3.72 -5.87
N ASP A 83 8.64 2.92 -5.61
CA ASP A 83 10.04 3.37 -5.61
C ASP A 83 10.47 3.84 -7.00
N ALA A 84 10.09 3.13 -8.07
CA ALA A 84 10.35 3.56 -9.44
C ALA A 84 9.70 4.92 -9.76
N ILE A 85 8.45 5.13 -9.32
CA ILE A 85 7.73 6.40 -9.48
C ILE A 85 8.38 7.52 -8.66
N LEU A 86 8.69 7.26 -7.39
CA LEU A 86 9.30 8.22 -6.48
C LEU A 86 10.67 8.67 -7.00
N SER A 87 11.45 7.75 -7.57
CA SER A 87 12.76 8.05 -8.17
C SER A 87 12.67 9.07 -9.32
N ARG A 88 11.54 9.13 -10.04
CA ARG A 88 11.30 10.18 -11.07
C ARG A 88 10.83 11.51 -10.51
N CYS A 89 10.38 11.52 -9.26
CA CYS A 89 9.88 12.72 -8.60
C CYS A 89 10.94 13.42 -7.73
N LEU A 90 12.07 12.74 -7.50
CA LEU A 90 13.18 13.18 -6.66
C LEU A 90 14.41 13.50 -7.50
N ASP A 91 15.19 14.47 -7.04
CA ASP A 91 16.42 14.91 -7.72
C ASP A 91 17.67 14.14 -7.22
N ARG A 92 17.48 13.18 -6.30
CA ARG A 92 18.53 12.35 -5.70
C ARG A 92 18.05 10.90 -5.53
N PRO A 93 18.96 9.92 -5.42
CA PRO A 93 18.61 8.52 -5.19
C PRO A 93 17.79 8.32 -3.91
N LEU A 94 16.90 7.32 -3.90
CA LEU A 94 16.09 6.98 -2.73
C LEU A 94 16.95 6.56 -1.52
N SER A 95 18.11 5.93 -1.77
CA SER A 95 19.06 5.50 -0.74
C SER A 95 19.69 6.65 0.04
N GLU A 96 19.65 7.88 -0.49
CA GLU A 96 20.13 9.08 0.20
C GLU A 96 19.04 9.78 1.04
N LEU A 97 17.79 9.27 1.00
CA LEU A 97 16.73 9.75 1.86
C LEU A 97 16.84 9.11 3.25
N ASP A 98 16.52 9.92 4.26
CA ASP A 98 16.27 9.40 5.60
C ASP A 98 15.13 8.35 5.54
N PRO A 99 15.34 7.10 5.98
CA PRO A 99 14.38 6.03 5.73
C PRO A 99 12.93 6.28 6.19
N PRO A 100 12.66 6.93 7.35
CA PRO A 100 11.31 7.34 7.73
C PRO A 100 10.64 8.27 6.72
N VAL A 101 11.40 9.14 6.05
CA VAL A 101 10.86 10.00 4.98
C VAL A 101 10.44 9.16 3.78
N LEU A 102 11.24 8.16 3.41
CA LEU A 102 10.92 7.28 2.29
C LEU A 102 9.67 6.44 2.58
N ASP A 103 9.49 5.94 3.81
CA ASP A 103 8.27 5.20 4.18
C ASP A 103 7.02 6.07 4.11
N VAL A 104 7.10 7.33 4.55
CA VAL A 104 5.99 8.29 4.42
C VAL A 104 5.72 8.62 2.95
N LEU A 105 6.75 8.75 2.11
CA LEU A 105 6.59 8.96 0.67
C LEU A 105 5.93 7.77 -0.03
N ARG A 106 6.35 6.54 0.28
CA ARG A 106 5.74 5.31 -0.25
C ARG A 106 4.27 5.21 0.14
N LEU A 107 3.98 5.41 1.43
CA LEU A 107 2.62 5.42 1.95
C LEU A 107 1.74 6.50 1.29
N GLY A 108 2.30 7.68 1.07
CA GLY A 108 1.62 8.77 0.37
C GLY A 108 1.35 8.48 -1.10
N ALA A 109 2.34 7.95 -1.81
CA ALA A 109 2.24 7.60 -3.22
C ALA A 109 1.21 6.47 -3.41
N TYR A 110 1.21 5.47 -2.53
CA TYR A 110 0.21 4.40 -2.54
C TYR A 110 -1.21 4.95 -2.40
N GLN A 111 -1.44 5.85 -1.44
CA GLN A 111 -2.75 6.49 -1.29
C GLN A 111 -3.19 7.25 -2.54
N VAL A 112 -2.27 8.01 -3.14
CA VAL A 112 -2.57 8.84 -4.33
C VAL A 112 -2.93 7.98 -5.55
N LEU A 113 -2.28 6.82 -5.72
CA LEU A 113 -2.35 6.03 -6.95
C LEU A 113 -3.31 4.83 -6.86
N HIS A 114 -3.46 4.22 -5.68
CA HIS A 114 -4.16 2.94 -5.54
C HIS A 114 -5.40 3.00 -4.65
N THR A 115 -5.76 4.17 -4.12
CA THR A 115 -6.95 4.33 -3.29
C THR A 115 -7.96 5.28 -3.91
N ARG A 116 -9.21 5.21 -3.45
CA ARG A 116 -10.28 6.15 -3.83
C ARG A 116 -10.22 7.48 -3.05
N ILE A 117 -9.19 7.68 -2.23
CA ILE A 117 -9.02 8.92 -1.47
C ILE A 117 -8.64 10.03 -2.45
N PRO A 118 -9.36 11.18 -2.47
CA PRO A 118 -8.98 12.29 -3.33
C PRO A 118 -7.51 12.70 -3.12
N SER A 119 -6.76 12.90 -4.20
CA SER A 119 -5.30 13.08 -4.09
C SER A 119 -4.91 14.25 -3.19
N TYR A 120 -5.67 15.35 -3.19
CA TYR A 120 -5.41 16.48 -2.27
C TYR A 120 -5.54 16.09 -0.79
N ALA A 121 -6.48 15.19 -0.45
CA ALA A 121 -6.70 14.71 0.90
C ALA A 121 -5.61 13.71 1.31
N ALA A 122 -5.23 12.78 0.42
CA ALA A 122 -4.12 11.86 0.61
C ALA A 122 -2.80 12.60 0.87
N VAL A 123 -2.50 13.61 0.04
CA VAL A 123 -1.32 14.48 0.20
C VAL A 123 -1.37 15.20 1.54
N ALA A 124 -2.48 15.88 1.88
CA ALA A 124 -2.58 16.65 3.11
C ALA A 124 -2.43 15.77 4.38
N ALA A 125 -3.06 14.60 4.39
CA ALA A 125 -2.96 13.66 5.50
C ALA A 125 -1.54 13.09 5.65
N THR A 126 -0.87 12.78 4.53
CA THR A 126 0.50 12.27 4.54
C THR A 126 1.52 13.32 4.96
N VAL A 127 1.33 14.58 4.57
CA VAL A 127 2.16 15.71 5.02
C VAL A 127 1.99 15.93 6.52
N ASN A 128 0.76 15.79 7.04
CA ASN A 128 0.52 15.86 8.48
C ASN A 128 1.24 14.72 9.23
N LEU A 129 1.14 13.49 8.72
CA LEU A 129 1.90 12.35 9.25
C LEU A 129 3.40 12.64 9.26
N ALA A 130 3.97 13.10 8.13
CA ALA A 130 5.38 13.46 8.02
C ALA A 130 5.82 14.46 9.11
N GLY A 131 5.02 15.50 9.33
CA GLY A 131 5.28 16.52 10.36
C GLY A 131 5.33 15.95 11.77
N SER A 132 4.54 14.90 12.04
CA SER A 132 4.49 14.25 13.35
C SER A 132 5.59 13.21 13.59
N VAL A 133 5.96 12.42 12.57
CA VAL A 133 6.87 11.26 12.75
C VAL A 133 8.30 11.56 12.32
N VAL A 134 8.52 12.57 11.47
CA VAL A 134 9.86 12.96 11.00
C VAL A 134 10.16 14.45 11.26
N GLY A 135 9.17 15.32 11.12
CA GLY A 135 9.27 16.75 11.41
C GLY A 135 8.90 17.67 10.24
N GLU A 136 8.83 18.97 10.53
CA GLU A 136 8.32 20.01 9.60
C GLU A 136 9.17 20.19 8.34
N GLY A 137 10.49 19.98 8.43
CA GLY A 137 11.40 20.08 7.29
C GLY A 137 11.06 19.04 6.21
N PRO A 138 11.13 17.74 6.54
CA PRO A 138 10.74 16.65 5.66
C PRO A 138 9.28 16.73 5.15
N ALA A 139 8.35 17.24 5.95
CA ALA A 139 6.95 17.39 5.53
C ALA A 139 6.79 18.26 4.27
N ARG A 140 7.64 19.27 4.07
CA ARG A 140 7.64 20.10 2.85
C ARG A 140 8.11 19.31 1.62
N LEU A 141 9.13 18.47 1.79
CA LEU A 141 9.61 17.57 0.72
C LEU A 141 8.51 16.58 0.34
N VAL A 142 7.88 15.94 1.33
CA VAL A 142 6.74 15.03 1.13
C VAL A 142 5.63 15.70 0.33
N ASN A 143 5.22 16.91 0.71
CA ASN A 143 4.20 17.66 -0.04
C ASN A 143 4.63 17.91 -1.50
N ALA A 144 5.86 18.37 -1.73
CA ALA A 144 6.35 18.67 -3.06
C ALA A 144 6.41 17.43 -3.96
N VAL A 145 6.91 16.31 -3.43
CA VAL A 145 7.04 15.04 -4.15
C VAL A 145 5.67 14.44 -4.43
N LEU A 146 4.77 14.35 -3.45
CA LEU A 146 3.45 13.76 -3.67
C LEU A 146 2.57 14.59 -4.61
N ARG A 147 2.77 15.92 -4.67
CA ARG A 147 2.18 16.77 -5.72
C ARG A 147 2.73 16.51 -7.11
N LYS A 148 3.99 16.06 -7.25
CA LYS A 148 4.52 15.60 -8.54
C LYS A 148 3.91 14.25 -8.90
N VAL A 149 3.83 13.32 -7.95
CA VAL A 149 3.19 12.00 -8.11
C VAL A 149 1.75 12.15 -8.60
N SER A 150 0.96 13.04 -7.98
CA SER A 150 -0.46 13.24 -8.30
C SER A 150 -0.75 13.91 -9.66
N ARG A 151 0.27 14.20 -10.49
CA ARG A 151 0.07 14.79 -11.83
C ARG A 151 -0.29 13.77 -12.89
N ARG A 152 -0.10 12.48 -12.59
CA ARG A 152 -0.45 11.34 -13.44
C ARG A 152 -1.16 10.32 -12.59
N ASP A 153 -2.10 9.62 -13.21
CA ASP A 153 -2.63 8.38 -12.66
C ASP A 153 -1.60 7.25 -12.79
N PHE A 154 -1.99 6.06 -12.31
CA PHE A 154 -1.12 4.90 -12.33
C PHE A 154 -0.68 4.51 -13.75
N ASP A 155 -1.62 4.44 -14.71
CA ASP A 155 -1.32 4.08 -16.09
C ASP A 155 -0.39 5.11 -16.77
N GLY A 156 -0.60 6.40 -16.52
CA GLY A 156 0.30 7.44 -17.00
C GLY A 156 1.72 7.34 -16.44
N TRP A 157 1.88 6.86 -15.19
CA TRP A 157 3.18 6.55 -14.62
C TRP A 157 3.82 5.33 -15.26
N ILE A 158 3.08 4.24 -15.46
CA ILE A 158 3.59 3.04 -16.13
C ILE A 158 4.08 3.38 -17.54
N ALA A 159 3.28 4.11 -18.33
CA ALA A 159 3.66 4.54 -19.68
C ALA A 159 4.91 5.44 -19.70
N THR A 160 5.13 6.24 -18.66
CA THR A 160 6.33 7.08 -18.53
C THR A 160 7.57 6.26 -18.14
N LEU A 161 7.39 5.25 -17.29
CA LEU A 161 8.50 4.48 -16.73
C LEU A 161 8.95 3.37 -17.65
N ALA A 162 8.04 2.58 -18.22
CA ALA A 162 8.35 1.39 -19.01
C ALA A 162 9.46 1.61 -20.06
N PRO A 163 9.48 2.71 -20.85
CA PRO A 163 10.54 2.94 -21.84
C PRO A 163 11.92 3.23 -21.24
N THR A 164 11.98 3.77 -20.01
CA THR A 164 13.21 4.28 -19.40
C THR A 164 13.77 3.38 -18.31
N VAL A 165 13.07 2.31 -17.91
CA VAL A 165 13.66 1.25 -17.07
C VAL A 165 14.55 0.32 -17.91
N GLY A 166 14.62 0.55 -19.24
CA GLY A 166 15.72 0.12 -20.09
C GLY A 166 15.95 -1.38 -20.08
N LEU A 167 15.02 -2.15 -20.64
CA LEU A 167 15.17 -3.60 -20.79
C LEU A 167 14.75 -4.14 -22.17
N ASN A 168 14.42 -3.26 -23.12
CA ASN A 168 14.21 -3.63 -24.50
C ASN A 168 15.04 -2.74 -25.42
N GLU A 169 16.18 -3.25 -25.88
CA GLU A 169 16.80 -2.80 -27.14
C GLU A 169 16.00 -3.30 -28.37
N ASN A 170 15.00 -4.19 -28.17
CA ASN A 170 14.26 -4.87 -29.24
C ASN A 170 12.72 -4.86 -29.02
N ALA A 171 12.12 -3.70 -28.73
CA ALA A 171 10.67 -3.58 -28.55
C ALA A 171 9.85 -3.68 -29.87
N ASP A 172 10.48 -3.95 -31.02
CA ASP A 172 9.83 -3.90 -32.33
C ASP A 172 9.18 -5.23 -32.81
N ASP A 173 9.32 -6.35 -32.08
CA ASP A 173 8.99 -7.68 -32.64
C ASP A 173 7.89 -8.47 -31.87
N GLY A 174 6.94 -7.79 -31.23
CA GLY A 174 5.80 -8.48 -30.58
C GLY A 174 6.16 -9.33 -29.34
N HIS A 175 7.31 -9.05 -28.73
CA HIS A 175 7.78 -9.71 -27.51
C HIS A 175 7.16 -9.12 -26.23
N VAL A 176 7.03 -9.96 -25.21
CA VAL A 176 6.53 -9.57 -23.88
C VAL A 176 7.50 -8.60 -23.20
N ASP A 177 7.02 -7.41 -22.83
CA ASP A 177 7.77 -6.46 -22.03
C ASP A 177 7.71 -6.83 -20.54
N PHE A 178 8.68 -7.64 -20.09
CA PHE A 178 8.79 -8.06 -18.69
C PHE A 178 8.97 -6.87 -17.73
N ALA A 179 9.58 -5.78 -18.18
CA ALA A 179 9.83 -4.60 -17.35
C ALA A 179 8.53 -3.82 -17.12
N GLU A 180 7.72 -3.66 -18.17
CA GLU A 180 6.39 -3.09 -18.03
C GLU A 180 5.53 -3.94 -17.09
N LEU A 181 5.50 -5.27 -17.29
CA LEU A 181 4.73 -6.19 -16.45
C LEU A 181 5.19 -6.16 -14.99
N ALA A 182 6.50 -6.11 -14.75
CA ALA A 182 7.09 -5.99 -13.41
C ALA A 182 6.58 -4.73 -12.69
N LEU A 183 6.58 -3.58 -13.37
CA LEU A 183 6.08 -2.33 -12.82
C LEU A 183 4.56 -2.35 -12.63
N ARG A 184 3.83 -2.78 -13.66
CA ARG A 184 2.36 -2.78 -13.70
C ARG A 184 1.77 -3.67 -12.61
N HIS A 185 2.42 -4.80 -12.33
CA HIS A 185 1.94 -5.78 -11.36
C HIS A 185 2.79 -5.86 -10.09
N ALA A 186 3.72 -4.93 -9.88
CA ALA A 186 4.54 -4.88 -8.67
C ALA A 186 5.30 -6.18 -8.34
N HIS A 187 5.82 -6.85 -9.37
CA HIS A 187 6.70 -8.01 -9.23
C HIS A 187 8.12 -7.65 -9.63
N PRO A 188 9.15 -8.16 -8.94
CA PRO A 188 10.50 -8.17 -9.50
C PRO A 188 10.50 -8.88 -10.86
N GLU A 189 11.27 -8.39 -11.82
CA GLU A 189 11.31 -8.95 -13.17
C GLU A 189 11.60 -10.46 -13.20
N TRP A 190 12.49 -10.94 -12.32
CA TRP A 190 12.80 -12.36 -12.22
C TRP A 190 11.58 -13.22 -11.81
N ILE A 191 10.65 -12.68 -11.00
CA ILE A 191 9.39 -13.35 -10.65
C ILE A 191 8.48 -13.38 -11.87
N VAL A 192 8.39 -12.28 -12.62
CA VAL A 192 7.59 -12.24 -13.86
C VAL A 192 8.07 -13.31 -14.84
N ARG A 193 9.39 -13.43 -15.03
CA ARG A 193 10.00 -14.47 -15.86
C ARG A 193 9.71 -15.87 -15.33
N ALA A 194 9.86 -16.11 -14.03
CA ALA A 194 9.59 -17.41 -13.43
C ALA A 194 8.12 -17.85 -13.56
N ILE A 195 7.16 -16.91 -13.42
CA ILE A 195 5.73 -17.19 -13.63
C ILE A 195 5.47 -17.49 -15.12
N ALA A 196 6.05 -16.72 -16.02
CA ALA A 196 5.91 -16.95 -17.45
C ALA A 196 6.46 -18.33 -17.87
N GLU A 197 7.60 -18.74 -17.33
CA GLU A 197 8.16 -20.08 -17.51
C GLU A 197 7.24 -21.17 -16.95
N GLY A 198 6.64 -20.95 -15.78
CA GLY A 198 5.71 -21.89 -15.14
C GLY A 198 4.39 -22.08 -15.89
N LEU A 199 3.89 -21.03 -16.56
CA LEU A 199 2.71 -21.10 -17.43
C LEU A 199 3.01 -21.76 -18.78
N GLY A 200 4.29 -21.90 -19.14
CA GLY A 200 4.72 -22.54 -20.37
C GLY A 200 4.85 -21.59 -21.56
N PRO A 201 5.22 -22.11 -22.75
CA PRO A 201 5.62 -21.30 -23.89
C PRO A 201 4.50 -20.42 -24.47
N GLU A 202 3.24 -20.75 -24.24
CA GLU A 202 2.09 -19.95 -24.71
C GLU A 202 2.03 -18.59 -24.04
N ALA A 203 2.31 -18.52 -22.72
CA ALA A 203 2.35 -17.28 -21.96
C ALA A 203 3.47 -16.32 -22.42
N LEU A 204 4.51 -16.85 -23.08
CA LEU A 204 5.64 -16.10 -23.64
C LEU A 204 5.44 -15.65 -25.09
N GLY A 205 4.36 -16.11 -25.75
CA GLY A 205 4.13 -15.84 -27.16
C GLY A 205 2.66 -15.67 -27.52
N SER A 206 1.90 -16.76 -27.60
CA SER A 206 0.54 -16.77 -28.14
C SER A 206 -0.54 -16.23 -27.20
N ASN A 207 -0.28 -16.15 -25.89
CA ASN A 207 -1.24 -15.67 -24.89
C ASN A 207 -0.60 -14.84 -23.76
N PRO A 208 -0.09 -13.63 -24.06
CA PRO A 208 0.48 -12.74 -23.03
C PRO A 208 -0.55 -12.26 -22.00
N ALA A 209 -1.86 -12.38 -22.30
CA ALA A 209 -2.94 -12.00 -21.40
C ALA A 209 -2.97 -12.88 -20.15
N GLU A 210 -2.75 -14.19 -20.30
CA GLU A 210 -2.73 -15.14 -19.18
C GLU A 210 -1.63 -14.83 -18.16
N LEU A 211 -0.43 -14.46 -18.62
CA LEU A 211 0.65 -13.99 -17.75
C LEU A 211 0.22 -12.73 -16.98
N SER A 212 -0.35 -11.75 -17.68
CA SER A 212 -0.83 -10.51 -17.05
C SER A 212 -1.93 -10.78 -16.02
N GLU A 213 -2.86 -11.69 -16.30
CA GLU A 213 -3.92 -12.10 -15.39
C GLU A 213 -3.38 -12.82 -14.14
N ALA A 214 -2.42 -13.72 -14.31
CA ALA A 214 -1.77 -14.42 -13.20
C ALA A 214 -1.03 -13.45 -12.27
N LEU A 215 -0.31 -12.47 -12.84
CA LEU A 215 0.37 -11.41 -12.07
C LEU A 215 -0.65 -10.50 -11.36
N ALA A 216 -1.72 -10.12 -12.05
CA ALA A 216 -2.80 -9.31 -11.47
C ALA A 216 -3.47 -10.03 -10.29
N ALA A 217 -3.69 -11.34 -10.39
CA ALA A 217 -4.30 -12.16 -9.33
C ALA A 217 -3.49 -12.10 -8.02
N ASN A 218 -2.16 -12.09 -8.08
CA ASN A 218 -1.29 -11.95 -6.91
C ASN A 218 -1.44 -10.60 -6.17
N ASN A 219 -2.02 -9.59 -6.83
CA ASN A 219 -2.24 -8.27 -6.24
C ASN A 219 -3.66 -8.03 -5.73
N GLN A 220 -4.57 -8.97 -5.99
CA GLN A 220 -5.93 -8.89 -5.47
C GLN A 220 -5.93 -9.06 -3.95
N ARG A 221 -6.99 -8.58 -3.31
CA ARG A 221 -7.16 -8.80 -1.87
C ARG A 221 -7.37 -10.29 -1.62
N PRO A 222 -6.62 -10.92 -0.71
CA PRO A 222 -6.77 -12.33 -0.44
C PRO A 222 -8.17 -12.60 0.13
N VAL A 223 -8.83 -13.62 -0.40
CA VAL A 223 -10.07 -14.14 0.15
C VAL A 223 -9.74 -15.04 1.33
N VAL A 224 -10.46 -14.90 2.43
CA VAL A 224 -10.31 -15.81 3.58
C VAL A 224 -11.02 -17.11 3.24
N HIS A 225 -10.24 -18.20 3.20
CA HIS A 225 -10.75 -19.56 3.04
C HIS A 225 -10.77 -20.27 4.40
N LEU A 226 -11.93 -20.84 4.73
CA LEU A 226 -12.12 -21.75 5.83
C LEU A 226 -12.24 -23.18 5.31
N VAL A 227 -11.82 -24.14 6.12
CA VAL A 227 -12.03 -25.58 5.92
C VAL A 227 -12.99 -26.10 6.98
N ALA A 228 -14.09 -26.73 6.56
CA ALA A 228 -14.97 -27.47 7.44
C ALA A 228 -14.29 -28.76 7.93
N ARG A 229 -14.30 -29.00 9.25
CA ARG A 229 -13.68 -30.20 9.87
C ARG A 229 -14.71 -31.05 10.60
N ARG A 230 -15.24 -30.53 11.70
CA ARG A 230 -16.21 -31.23 12.58
C ARG A 230 -17.64 -30.69 12.37
N THR A 231 -17.88 -30.17 11.18
CA THR A 231 -19.16 -29.64 10.70
C THR A 231 -19.24 -29.86 9.18
N SER A 232 -20.42 -29.74 8.57
CA SER A 232 -20.53 -29.75 7.11
C SER A 232 -20.18 -28.38 6.51
N ARG A 233 -19.75 -28.36 5.25
CA ARG A 233 -19.49 -27.11 4.52
C ARG A 233 -20.71 -26.19 4.50
N ASP A 234 -21.89 -26.74 4.23
CA ASP A 234 -23.12 -25.95 4.09
C ASP A 234 -23.61 -25.40 5.44
N GLU A 235 -23.39 -26.13 6.54
CA GLU A 235 -23.64 -25.61 7.88
C GLU A 235 -22.64 -24.51 8.24
N LEU A 236 -21.35 -24.72 7.97
CA LEU A 236 -20.32 -23.72 8.21
C LEU A 236 -20.62 -22.43 7.44
N ALA A 237 -20.94 -22.54 6.14
CA ALA A 237 -21.27 -21.40 5.28
C ALA A 237 -22.41 -20.56 5.86
N ARG A 238 -23.48 -21.19 6.36
CA ARG A 238 -24.58 -20.48 7.03
C ARG A 238 -24.17 -19.82 8.34
N GLN A 239 -23.31 -20.46 9.13
CA GLN A 239 -22.88 -19.96 10.44
C GLN A 239 -21.98 -18.72 10.34
N VAL A 240 -21.15 -18.65 9.30
CA VAL A 240 -20.16 -17.58 9.11
C VAL A 240 -20.56 -16.54 8.06
N ASP A 241 -21.80 -16.65 7.53
CA ASP A 241 -22.29 -15.85 6.39
C ASP A 241 -21.32 -15.90 5.19
N GLY A 242 -20.84 -17.11 4.90
CA GLY A 242 -19.86 -17.38 3.85
C GLY A 242 -20.46 -18.11 2.65
N GLU A 243 -19.65 -18.27 1.61
CA GLU A 243 -20.01 -18.93 0.36
C GLU A 243 -19.22 -20.25 0.20
N PRO A 244 -19.84 -21.35 -0.25
CA PRO A 244 -19.10 -22.55 -0.62
C PRO A 244 -17.96 -22.24 -1.61
N GLY A 245 -16.80 -22.87 -1.37
CA GLY A 245 -15.68 -22.86 -2.31
C GLY A 245 -16.01 -23.66 -3.58
N PRO A 246 -15.53 -23.23 -4.76
CA PRO A 246 -15.88 -23.86 -6.03
C PRO A 246 -15.08 -25.15 -6.31
N TRP A 247 -13.99 -25.41 -5.59
CA TRP A 247 -13.08 -26.53 -5.89
C TRP A 247 -13.06 -27.59 -4.78
N SER A 248 -12.97 -27.20 -3.52
CA SER A 248 -12.92 -28.11 -2.37
C SER A 248 -14.33 -28.39 -1.81
N PRO A 249 -14.68 -29.66 -1.52
CA PRO A 249 -15.93 -30.00 -0.87
C PRO A 249 -16.03 -29.52 0.59
N TYR A 250 -14.92 -29.05 1.17
CA TYR A 250 -14.84 -28.55 2.54
C TYR A 250 -14.70 -27.03 2.64
N ALA A 251 -14.45 -26.34 1.52
CA ALA A 251 -14.12 -24.93 1.55
C ALA A 251 -15.33 -24.03 1.76
N VAL A 252 -15.16 -23.01 2.60
CA VAL A 252 -16.06 -21.86 2.72
C VAL A 252 -15.23 -20.59 2.57
N ARG A 253 -15.63 -19.72 1.65
CA ARG A 253 -15.07 -18.40 1.41
C ARG A 253 -15.81 -17.39 2.27
N ILE A 254 -15.09 -16.42 2.84
CA ILE A 254 -15.69 -15.28 3.54
C ILE A 254 -15.59 -14.05 2.62
N PRO A 255 -16.66 -13.66 1.91
CA PRO A 255 -16.66 -12.46 1.10
C PRO A 255 -16.41 -11.23 1.98
N GLY A 256 -15.46 -10.37 1.59
CA GLY A 256 -15.11 -9.17 2.37
C GLY A 256 -14.03 -9.38 3.44
N GLY A 257 -13.65 -10.63 3.73
CA GLY A 257 -12.57 -10.95 4.68
C GLY A 257 -12.99 -10.77 6.14
N GLY A 258 -12.06 -10.31 6.98
CA GLY A 258 -12.26 -10.16 8.43
C GLY A 258 -11.33 -11.06 9.24
N SER A 259 -11.35 -10.90 10.57
CA SER A 259 -10.55 -11.71 11.49
C SER A 259 -11.18 -13.10 11.66
N PRO A 260 -10.55 -14.19 11.20
CA PRO A 260 -11.15 -15.52 11.33
C PRO A 260 -11.30 -15.95 12.80
N HIS A 261 -10.54 -15.35 13.70
CA HIS A 261 -10.62 -15.60 15.14
C HIS A 261 -11.92 -15.11 15.77
N SER A 262 -12.72 -14.29 15.08
CA SER A 262 -14.03 -13.83 15.55
C SER A 262 -15.10 -14.94 15.51
N PHE A 263 -14.95 -15.95 14.64
CA PHE A 263 -15.89 -17.06 14.49
C PHE A 263 -15.74 -18.11 15.59
N ALA A 264 -16.86 -18.54 16.17
CA ALA A 264 -16.88 -19.56 17.21
C ALA A 264 -16.41 -20.92 16.66
N GLU A 265 -16.72 -21.20 15.41
CA GLU A 265 -16.39 -22.44 14.69
C GLU A 265 -14.88 -22.65 14.61
N ILE A 266 -14.12 -21.56 14.48
CA ILE A 266 -12.66 -21.57 14.47
C ILE A 266 -12.13 -21.80 15.89
N ARG A 267 -12.66 -21.07 16.88
CA ARG A 267 -12.24 -21.21 18.30
C ARG A 267 -12.53 -22.60 18.86
N ASP A 268 -13.65 -23.21 18.45
CA ASP A 268 -14.09 -24.53 18.89
C ASP A 268 -13.47 -25.67 18.07
N GLY A 269 -12.64 -25.35 17.07
CA GLY A 269 -11.99 -26.33 16.20
C GLY A 269 -12.95 -27.09 15.26
N ARG A 270 -14.16 -26.59 15.04
CA ARG A 270 -15.11 -27.12 14.06
C ARG A 270 -14.70 -26.76 12.62
N ALA A 271 -14.02 -25.63 12.45
CA ALA A 271 -13.42 -25.17 11.22
C ALA A 271 -11.95 -24.78 11.43
N GLY A 272 -11.22 -24.51 10.34
CA GLY A 272 -9.89 -23.90 10.39
C GLY A 272 -9.69 -22.90 9.26
N VAL A 273 -8.68 -22.03 9.36
CA VAL A 273 -8.26 -21.15 8.26
C VAL A 273 -7.31 -21.96 7.37
N GLN A 274 -7.69 -22.19 6.11
CA GLN A 274 -6.87 -22.94 5.16
C GLN A 274 -7.28 -22.61 3.74
N ASP A 275 -6.29 -22.26 2.91
CA ASP A 275 -6.49 -22.01 1.48
C ASP A 275 -7.07 -23.23 0.76
N GLU A 276 -7.93 -22.99 -0.22
CA GLU A 276 -8.65 -24.04 -0.94
C GLU A 276 -7.70 -24.96 -1.73
N GLY A 277 -6.63 -24.42 -2.33
CA GLY A 277 -5.60 -25.22 -2.98
C GLY A 277 -4.91 -26.19 -2.01
N SER A 278 -4.68 -25.76 -0.76
CA SER A 278 -4.12 -26.63 0.28
C SER A 278 -5.10 -27.71 0.75
N GLN A 279 -6.41 -27.45 0.69
CA GLN A 279 -7.43 -28.44 1.03
C GLN A 279 -7.48 -29.55 -0.03
N LEU A 280 -7.34 -29.19 -1.31
CA LEU A 280 -7.33 -30.15 -2.42
C LEU A 280 -6.17 -31.14 -2.35
N MET A 281 -5.02 -30.74 -1.82
CA MET A 281 -3.86 -31.65 -1.66
C MET A 281 -4.11 -32.78 -0.65
N ALA A 282 -5.12 -32.64 0.21
CA ALA A 282 -5.46 -33.65 1.21
C ALA A 282 -6.56 -34.63 0.75
N LEU A 283 -7.10 -34.45 -0.46
CA LEU A 283 -8.08 -35.33 -1.09
C LEU A 283 -7.39 -36.41 -1.93
#